data_AF-A0A836JCY7-F1
#
_entry.id   AF-A0A836JCY7-F1
#
_cell.length_a   1.000
_cell.length_b   1.000
_cell.length_c   1.000
_cell.angle_alpha   90.00
_cell.angle_beta   90.00
_cell.angle_gamma   90.00
#
_symmetry.space_group_name_H-M   'P 1'
#
loop_
_entity.id
_entity.type
_entity.pdbx_description
1 polymer ?
#
loop_
_entity_poly.entity_id
_entity_poly.type
_entity_poly.pdbx_seq_one_letter_code
_entity_poly.pdbx_strand_id
1 'polypeptide(L)'
;MSKFVPNKVYLRGILLHYFIQKKSAAEAHRILVQTYGDNALSDTTCRDWFRRFKNNDFELEDKERSGAPKKFQDKELEQLLDEDPSQTLSELGKILQVDESTVSKRLKGLGMIQKQGHWVPYELKPRDVERRFGTCQLLLQRQKRKGFLLEQLLDEDPSQTLSELGKILQVDESTVSKRLKGLGMIQKQGHWVPYELKPRDVERRFGTCELLLQRQLEQLLDEDPSQTLSELGKILQVDESTVSKRLKGLGMIQKQGHWVPYELKPRDVERRFGTCELLLQRQKRKGFLHRIVTGDEKWIHYPWLEASSLYLVGSAECNLL
;
A
#
# COMPACT_ATOMS: atom_id res chain seq x y z
N MET A 1 15.92 50.84 17.41
CA MET A 1 17.04 49.87 17.26
C MET A 1 16.50 48.50 17.61
N SER A 2 16.64 47.50 16.73
CA SER A 2 16.21 46.14 17.07
C SER A 2 17.04 45.64 18.26
N LYS A 3 16.39 45.08 19.29
CA LYS A 3 17.09 44.47 20.42
C LYS A 3 17.56 43.09 19.95
N PHE A 4 18.85 42.93 19.72
CA PHE A 4 19.44 41.62 19.42
C PHE A 4 19.26 40.70 20.62
N VAL A 5 18.61 39.54 20.41
CA VAL A 5 18.43 38.50 21.42
C VAL A 5 19.36 37.34 21.07
N PRO A 6 20.39 37.07 21.89
CA PRO A 6 21.36 36.02 21.59
C PRO A 6 20.71 34.63 21.72
N ASN A 7 20.97 33.75 20.75
CA ASN A 7 20.57 32.35 20.84
C ASN A 7 21.60 31.51 21.61
N LYS A 8 21.22 30.29 22.02
CA LYS A 8 22.08 29.43 22.86
C LYS A 8 23.40 29.06 22.17
N VAL A 9 23.38 28.77 20.88
CA VAL A 9 24.58 28.41 20.10
C VAL A 9 25.56 29.59 20.04
N TYR A 10 25.05 30.80 19.82
CA TYR A 10 25.82 32.04 19.82
C TYR A 10 26.51 32.29 21.16
N LEU A 11 25.79 32.14 22.28
CA LEU A 11 26.37 32.28 23.62
C LEU A 11 27.44 31.21 23.92
N ARG A 12 27.25 29.98 23.43
CA ARG A 12 28.27 28.92 23.53
C ARG A 12 29.51 29.24 22.70
N GLY A 13 29.35 29.86 21.54
CA GLY A 13 30.47 30.36 20.72
C GLY A 13 31.27 31.45 21.44
N ILE A 14 30.61 32.34 22.18
CA ILE A 14 31.28 33.34 23.01
C ILE A 14 32.04 32.67 24.17
N LEU A 15 31.46 31.65 24.81
CA LEU A 15 32.16 30.88 25.85
C LEU A 15 33.43 30.21 25.30
N LEU A 16 33.37 29.65 24.09
CA LEU A 16 34.54 29.07 23.43
C LEU A 16 35.62 30.13 23.18
N HIS A 17 35.23 31.33 22.73
CA HIS A 17 36.15 32.44 22.56
C HIS A 17 36.85 32.83 23.87
N TYR A 18 36.12 32.93 24.98
CA TYR A 18 36.72 33.22 26.29
C TYR A 18 37.59 32.08 26.83
N PHE A 19 37.25 30.84 26.50
CA PHE A 19 38.09 29.68 26.82
C PHE A 19 39.44 29.74 26.07
N ILE A 20 39.44 30.11 24.79
CA ILE A 20 40.66 30.30 23.99
C ILE A 20 41.52 31.44 24.57
N GLN A 21 40.89 32.52 25.05
CA GLN A 21 41.56 33.61 25.76
C GLN A 21 42.07 33.26 27.17
N LYS A 22 41.97 31.99 27.60
CA LYS A 22 42.41 31.51 28.92
C LYS A 22 41.71 32.18 30.11
N LYS A 23 40.51 32.73 29.91
CA LYS A 23 39.67 33.20 31.02
C LYS A 23 39.08 32.02 31.78
N SER A 24 38.69 32.23 33.02
CA SER A 24 37.94 31.25 33.80
C SER A 24 36.45 31.25 33.43
N ALA A 25 35.75 30.14 33.71
CA ALA A 25 34.31 30.05 33.48
C ALA A 25 33.52 31.11 34.27
N ALA A 26 33.99 31.45 35.48
CA ALA A 26 33.38 32.47 36.32
C ALA A 26 33.56 33.89 35.75
N GLU A 27 34.73 34.20 35.19
CA GLU A 27 34.96 35.48 34.51
C GLU A 27 34.13 35.59 33.23
N ALA A 28 34.07 34.52 32.43
CA ALA A 28 33.24 34.44 31.24
C ALA A 28 31.75 34.65 31.58
N HIS A 29 31.25 34.01 32.64
CA HIS A 29 29.88 34.21 33.12
C HIS A 29 29.62 35.65 33.56
N ARG A 30 30.52 36.27 34.34
CA ARG A 30 30.38 37.69 34.75
C ARG A 30 30.29 38.62 33.54
N ILE A 31 31.14 38.44 32.54
CA ILE A 31 31.13 39.24 31.32
C ILE A 31 29.83 39.01 30.53
N LEU A 32 29.35 37.76 30.44
CA LEU A 32 28.09 37.45 29.76
C LEU A 32 26.88 38.09 30.44
N VAL A 33 26.79 38.04 31.77
CA VAL A 33 25.71 38.67 32.53
C VAL A 33 25.76 40.19 32.37
N GLN A 34 26.95 40.81 32.43
CA GLN A 34 27.11 42.24 32.21
C GLN A 34 26.67 42.67 30.80
N THR A 35 26.89 41.83 29.79
CA THR A 35 26.62 42.15 28.38
C THR A 35 25.19 41.84 27.98
N TYR A 36 24.64 40.71 28.42
CA TYR A 36 23.38 40.15 27.93
C TYR A 36 22.27 40.09 28.99
N GLY A 37 22.56 40.43 30.25
CA GLY A 37 21.60 40.45 31.36
C GLY A 37 20.88 39.12 31.51
N ASP A 38 19.54 39.17 31.53
CA ASP A 38 18.66 38.01 31.69
C ASP A 38 18.78 36.98 30.55
N ASN A 39 19.36 37.37 29.39
CA ASN A 39 19.60 36.47 28.27
C ASN A 39 20.93 35.70 28.37
N ALA A 40 21.71 35.90 29.43
CA ALA A 40 22.97 35.19 29.65
C ALA A 40 22.74 33.71 30.02
N LEU A 41 23.74 32.88 29.74
CA LEU A 41 23.77 31.50 30.22
C LEU A 41 24.00 31.48 31.74
N SER A 42 23.41 30.50 32.42
CA SER A 42 23.64 30.32 33.86
C SER A 42 25.09 29.93 34.17
N ASP A 43 25.57 30.24 35.38
CA ASP A 43 26.92 29.87 35.83
C ASP A 43 27.19 28.36 35.71
N THR A 44 26.20 27.53 36.01
CA THR A 44 26.29 26.06 35.88
C THR A 44 26.53 25.65 34.42
N THR A 45 25.76 26.21 33.50
CA THR A 45 25.91 25.97 32.06
C THR A 45 27.28 26.43 31.57
N CYS A 46 27.75 27.62 31.98
CA CYS A 46 29.09 28.11 31.64
C CYS A 46 30.19 27.14 32.10
N ARG A 47 30.12 26.64 33.34
CA ARG A 47 31.09 25.67 33.87
C ARG A 47 31.05 24.34 33.14
N ASP A 48 29.87 23.83 32.81
CA ASP A 48 29.70 22.57 32.08
C ASP A 48 30.28 22.66 30.66
N TRP A 49 30.07 23.77 29.96
CA TRP A 49 30.68 24.02 28.65
C TRP A 49 32.20 24.14 28.74
N PHE A 50 32.73 24.82 29.76
CA PHE A 50 34.17 24.85 30.01
C PHE A 50 34.75 23.46 30.32
N ARG A 51 33.99 22.57 30.97
CA ARG A 51 34.38 21.17 31.17
C ARG A 51 34.43 20.42 29.84
N ARG A 52 33.46 20.63 28.94
CA ARG A 52 33.45 20.05 27.58
C ARG A 52 34.65 20.52 26.76
N PHE A 53 34.93 21.83 26.75
CA PHE A 53 36.08 22.38 26.01
C PHE A 53 37.43 21.85 26.52
N LYS A 54 37.57 21.61 27.83
CA LYS A 54 38.75 20.95 28.40
C LYS A 54 38.92 19.51 27.92
N ASN A 55 37.82 18.83 27.59
CA ASN A 55 37.81 17.48 27.03
C ASN A 55 37.93 17.48 25.49
N ASN A 56 38.34 18.61 24.88
CA ASN A 56 38.44 18.82 23.43
C ASN A 56 37.11 18.65 22.66
N ASP A 57 35.96 18.81 23.32
CA ASP A 57 34.64 18.81 22.69
C ASP A 57 34.21 20.26 22.40
N PHE A 58 34.40 20.70 21.15
CA PHE A 58 34.10 22.06 20.68
C PHE A 58 32.79 22.16 19.90
N GLU A 59 31.97 21.11 19.86
CA GLU A 59 30.68 21.08 19.17
C GLU A 59 29.65 21.92 19.94
N LEU A 60 29.23 23.04 19.35
CA LEU A 60 28.35 24.03 20.00
C LEU A 60 26.86 23.64 19.93
N GLU A 61 26.51 22.70 19.07
CA GLU A 61 25.15 22.20 18.92
C GLU A 61 24.82 21.15 19.98
N ASP A 62 23.53 20.98 20.26
CA ASP A 62 23.09 19.88 21.12
C ASP A 62 23.19 18.59 20.31
N LYS A 63 23.85 17.58 20.86
CA LYS A 63 23.84 16.23 20.28
C LYS A 63 22.39 15.72 20.23
N GLU A 64 22.11 14.87 19.24
CA GLU A 64 20.82 14.17 19.18
C GLU A 64 20.56 13.50 20.53
N ARG A 65 19.44 13.88 21.14
CA ARG A 65 19.02 13.27 22.41
C ARG A 65 18.62 11.85 22.11
N SER A 66 19.15 10.90 22.88
CA SER A 66 18.56 9.57 22.96
C SER A 66 17.10 9.74 23.40
N GLY A 67 16.19 9.48 22.47
CA GLY A 67 14.75 9.50 22.75
C GLY A 67 14.38 8.44 23.80
N ALA A 68 13.12 8.48 24.25
CA ALA A 68 12.61 7.41 25.10
C ALA A 68 12.79 6.04 24.42
N PRO A 69 13.19 5.00 25.17
CA PRO A 69 13.38 3.66 24.60
C PRO A 69 12.11 3.19 23.91
N LYS A 70 12.26 2.52 22.76
CA LYS A 70 11.13 1.94 22.03
C LYS A 70 10.49 0.84 22.91
N LYS A 71 9.16 0.82 23.00
CA LYS A 71 8.41 -0.20 23.77
C LYS A 71 8.44 -1.60 23.12
N PHE A 72 8.57 -1.66 21.80
CA PHE A 72 8.72 -2.87 21.01
C PHE A 72 9.59 -2.58 19.78
N GLN A 73 10.18 -3.61 19.17
CA GLN A 73 10.99 -3.47 17.97
C GLN A 73 10.13 -3.49 16.71
N ASP A 74 10.55 -2.76 15.68
CA ASP A 74 9.80 -2.69 14.42
C ASP A 74 9.63 -4.09 13.76
N LYS A 75 10.60 -4.99 13.98
CA LYS A 75 10.57 -6.39 13.52
C LYS A 75 9.47 -7.24 14.14
N GLU A 76 9.12 -6.99 15.41
CA GLU A 76 8.02 -7.70 16.08
C GLU A 76 6.69 -7.35 15.40
N LEU A 77 6.52 -6.07 15.03
CA LEU A 77 5.35 -5.62 14.29
C LEU A 77 5.33 -6.14 12.85
N GLU A 78 6.48 -6.19 12.17
CA GLU A 78 6.58 -6.79 10.82
C GLU A 78 6.18 -8.27 10.83
N GLN A 79 6.65 -9.06 11.81
CA GLN A 79 6.30 -10.48 11.92
C GLN A 79 4.80 -10.71 12.09
N LEU A 80 4.12 -9.88 12.90
CA LEU A 80 2.68 -9.97 13.07
C LEU A 80 1.92 -9.70 11.77
N LEU A 81 2.40 -8.75 10.97
CA LEU A 81 1.79 -8.41 9.67
C LEU A 81 2.11 -9.44 8.57
N ASP A 82 3.27 -10.10 8.64
CA ASP A 82 3.63 -11.21 7.76
C ASP A 82 2.73 -12.45 8.03
N GLU A 83 2.36 -12.67 9.29
CA GLU A 83 1.46 -13.75 9.69
C GLU A 83 0.00 -13.46 9.31
N ASP A 84 -0.49 -12.27 9.65
CA ASP A 84 -1.82 -11.82 9.28
C ASP A 84 -1.83 -10.31 8.98
N PRO A 85 -1.85 -9.94 7.69
CA PRO A 85 -1.84 -8.53 7.31
C PRO A 85 -3.19 -7.85 7.56
N SER A 86 -4.25 -8.58 7.95
CA SER A 86 -5.59 -8.03 8.20
C SER A 86 -5.83 -7.56 9.65
N GLN A 87 -4.84 -7.73 10.53
CA GLN A 87 -4.93 -7.36 11.93
C GLN A 87 -5.27 -5.88 12.16
N THR A 88 -6.16 -5.65 13.13
CA THR A 88 -6.55 -4.31 13.55
C THR A 88 -5.51 -3.69 14.47
N LEU A 89 -5.50 -2.35 14.57
CA LEU A 89 -4.64 -1.63 15.51
C LEU A 89 -4.87 -2.06 16.97
N SER A 90 -6.10 -2.45 17.31
CA SER A 90 -6.47 -2.92 18.65
C SER A 90 -5.87 -4.29 18.97
N GLU A 91 -5.93 -5.23 18.02
CA GLU A 91 -5.32 -6.55 18.16
C GLU A 91 -3.80 -6.44 18.27
N LEU A 92 -3.17 -5.66 17.37
CA LEU A 92 -1.74 -5.37 17.42
C LEU A 92 -1.34 -4.72 18.75
N GLY A 93 -2.13 -3.77 19.24
CA GLY A 93 -1.89 -3.12 20.53
C GLY A 93 -1.95 -4.08 21.72
N LYS A 94 -2.90 -5.02 21.71
CA LYS A 94 -3.01 -6.06 22.74
C LYS A 94 -1.82 -7.02 22.72
N ILE A 95 -1.41 -7.47 21.54
CA ILE A 95 -0.27 -8.39 21.37
C ILE A 95 1.03 -7.72 21.83
N LEU A 96 1.27 -6.48 21.38
CA LEU A 96 2.48 -5.71 21.68
C LEU A 96 2.43 -4.99 23.03
N GLN A 97 1.32 -5.13 23.79
CA GLN A 97 1.08 -4.46 25.08
C GLN A 97 1.30 -2.94 25.04
N VAL A 98 0.86 -2.30 23.95
CA VAL A 98 0.95 -0.86 23.74
C VAL A 98 -0.41 -0.27 23.34
N ASP A 99 -0.52 1.04 23.47
CA ASP A 99 -1.67 1.76 22.95
C ASP A 99 -1.69 1.75 21.41
N GLU A 100 -2.91 1.77 20.85
CA GLU A 100 -3.14 1.78 19.40
C GLU A 100 -2.46 2.97 18.70
N SER A 101 -2.29 4.10 19.40
CA SER A 101 -1.63 5.29 18.85
C SER A 101 -0.13 5.05 18.62
N THR A 102 0.51 4.28 19.51
CA THR A 102 1.91 3.88 19.36
C THR A 102 2.07 2.94 18.17
N VAL A 103 1.18 1.95 18.01
CA VAL A 103 1.18 1.05 16.83
C VAL A 103 0.99 1.85 15.55
N SER A 104 0.01 2.76 15.52
CA SER A 104 -0.27 3.60 14.35
C SER A 104 0.93 4.47 13.94
N LYS A 105 1.61 5.11 14.92
CA LYS A 105 2.83 5.90 14.65
C LYS A 105 3.95 5.04 14.10
N ARG A 106 4.10 3.81 14.58
CA ARG A 106 5.13 2.87 14.12
C ARG A 106 4.85 2.37 12.71
N LEU A 107 3.61 1.97 12.41
CA LEU A 107 3.18 1.60 11.05
C LEU A 107 3.45 2.73 10.05
N LYS A 108 3.14 3.98 10.41
CA LYS A 108 3.48 5.15 9.58
C LYS A 108 4.98 5.33 9.40
N GLY A 109 5.77 5.11 10.45
CA GLY A 109 7.23 5.15 10.38
C GLY A 109 7.83 4.08 9.46
N LEU A 110 7.16 2.93 9.32
CA LEU A 110 7.51 1.85 8.41
C LEU A 110 6.97 2.04 6.98
N GLY A 111 6.18 3.08 6.74
CA GLY A 111 5.52 3.31 5.45
C GLY A 111 4.32 2.39 5.18
N MET A 112 3.87 1.62 6.17
CA MET A 112 2.72 0.72 6.04
C MET A 112 1.43 1.52 5.83
N ILE A 113 0.63 1.09 4.85
CA ILE A 113 -0.70 1.64 4.57
C ILE A 113 -1.77 0.57 4.76
N GLN A 114 -2.91 0.97 5.31
CA GLN A 114 -4.07 0.08 5.44
C GLN A 114 -4.93 0.19 4.20
N LYS A 115 -5.07 -0.90 3.45
CA LYS A 115 -6.07 -1.00 2.37
C LYS A 115 -7.40 -1.41 2.94
N GLN A 116 -8.47 -0.83 2.41
CA GLN A 116 -9.82 -1.21 2.78
C GLN A 116 -10.14 -2.64 2.33
N GLY A 117 -11.10 -3.25 3.02
CA GLY A 117 -11.68 -4.52 2.58
C GLY A 117 -12.37 -4.36 1.23
N HIS A 118 -12.55 -5.46 0.52
CA HIS A 118 -13.16 -5.43 -0.80
C HIS A 118 -14.02 -6.67 -1.07
N TRP A 119 -15.03 -6.52 -1.91
CA TRP A 119 -15.91 -7.59 -2.33
C TRP A 119 -15.27 -8.40 -3.46
N VAL A 120 -15.31 -9.72 -3.33
CA VAL A 120 -14.87 -10.64 -4.40
C VAL A 120 -15.95 -11.68 -4.70
N PRO A 121 -16.13 -12.08 -5.97
CA PRO A 121 -17.18 -13.03 -6.36
C PRO A 121 -17.14 -14.38 -5.68
N TYR A 122 -15.96 -14.86 -5.33
CA TYR A 122 -15.76 -16.09 -4.57
C TYR A 122 -14.27 -16.25 -4.24
N GLU A 123 -13.98 -17.15 -3.33
CA GLU A 123 -12.62 -17.57 -3.05
C GLU A 123 -12.10 -18.51 -4.15
N LEU A 124 -11.15 -18.01 -4.96
CA LEU A 124 -10.54 -18.79 -6.03
C LEU A 124 -9.71 -19.93 -5.46
N LYS A 125 -9.98 -21.16 -5.91
CA LYS A 125 -9.10 -22.30 -5.62
C LYS A 125 -7.84 -22.21 -6.49
N PRO A 126 -6.71 -22.84 -6.11
CA PRO A 126 -5.46 -22.78 -6.87
C PRO A 126 -5.62 -23.13 -8.36
N ARG A 127 -6.47 -24.12 -8.68
CA ARG A 127 -6.79 -24.51 -10.07
C ARG A 127 -7.50 -23.41 -10.85
N ASP A 128 -8.40 -22.67 -10.21
CA ASP A 128 -9.14 -21.58 -10.85
C ASP A 128 -8.23 -20.38 -11.09
N VAL A 129 -7.31 -20.10 -10.17
CA VAL A 129 -6.26 -19.08 -10.36
C VAL A 129 -5.42 -19.42 -11.59
N GLU A 130 -4.92 -20.65 -11.70
CA GLU A 130 -4.11 -21.06 -12.84
C GLU A 130 -4.88 -21.00 -14.16
N ARG A 131 -6.14 -21.46 -14.18
CA ARG A 131 -7.01 -21.38 -15.35
C ARG A 131 -7.27 -19.93 -15.75
N ARG A 132 -7.64 -19.05 -14.82
CA ARG A 132 -7.88 -17.63 -15.10
C ARG A 132 -6.62 -16.96 -15.62
N PHE A 133 -5.48 -17.20 -14.98
CA PHE A 133 -4.19 -16.67 -15.43
C PHE A 133 -3.85 -17.13 -16.84
N GLY A 134 -4.00 -18.43 -17.14
CA GLY A 134 -3.74 -18.98 -18.47
C GLY A 134 -4.63 -18.37 -19.55
N THR A 135 -5.92 -18.19 -19.27
CA THR A 135 -6.87 -17.54 -20.17
C THR A 135 -6.52 -16.08 -20.39
N CYS A 136 -6.25 -15.31 -19.32
CA CYS A 136 -5.86 -13.91 -19.42
C CYS A 136 -4.55 -13.73 -20.19
N GLN A 137 -3.56 -14.60 -19.97
CA GLN A 137 -2.30 -14.58 -20.72
C GLN A 137 -2.53 -14.85 -22.21
N LEU A 138 -3.39 -15.81 -22.56
CA LEU A 138 -3.75 -16.09 -23.95
C LEU A 138 -4.49 -14.90 -24.59
N LEU A 139 -5.42 -14.28 -23.86
CA LEU A 139 -6.17 -13.11 -24.31
C LEU A 139 -5.25 -11.90 -24.51
N LEU A 140 -4.32 -11.65 -23.59
CA LEU A 140 -3.31 -10.58 -23.71
C LEU A 140 -2.38 -10.81 -24.92
N GLN A 141 -1.98 -12.07 -25.17
CA GLN A 141 -1.23 -12.44 -26.37
C GLN A 141 -2.05 -12.26 -27.66
N ARG A 142 -3.37 -12.46 -27.61
CA ARG A 142 -4.29 -12.19 -28.73
C ARG A 142 -4.51 -10.70 -28.95
N GLN A 143 -4.58 -9.90 -27.89
CA GLN A 143 -4.68 -8.44 -27.96
C GLN A 143 -3.49 -7.82 -28.70
N LYS A 144 -2.30 -8.42 -28.58
CA LYS A 144 -1.09 -8.04 -29.33
C LYS A 144 -1.12 -8.43 -30.83
N ARG A 145 -2.16 -9.11 -31.33
CA ARG A 145 -2.32 -9.48 -32.75
C ARG A 145 -3.27 -8.53 -33.46
N LYS A 146 -3.06 -8.31 -34.76
CA LYS A 146 -3.77 -7.39 -35.68
C LYS A 146 -5.32 -7.48 -35.73
N GLY A 147 -5.96 -8.35 -34.95
CA GLY A 147 -7.43 -8.40 -34.81
C GLY A 147 -8.00 -7.30 -33.93
N PHE A 148 -7.26 -6.83 -32.92
CA PHE A 148 -7.71 -5.85 -31.92
C PHE A 148 -7.73 -4.40 -32.43
N LEU A 149 -6.91 -4.08 -33.44
CA LEU A 149 -6.96 -2.77 -34.11
C LEU A 149 -8.35 -2.48 -34.68
N LEU A 150 -9.09 -3.50 -35.14
CA LEU A 150 -10.43 -3.32 -35.67
C LEU A 150 -11.45 -2.89 -34.59
N GLU A 151 -11.36 -3.44 -33.38
CA GLU A 151 -12.21 -3.04 -32.25
C GLU A 151 -11.85 -1.64 -31.75
N GLN A 152 -10.55 -1.33 -31.57
CA GLN A 152 -10.13 0.02 -31.18
C GLN A 152 -10.50 1.10 -32.20
N LEU A 153 -10.35 0.82 -33.50
CA LEU A 153 -10.71 1.79 -34.54
C LEU A 153 -12.21 2.09 -34.57
N LEU A 154 -13.05 1.11 -34.24
CA LEU A 154 -14.51 1.29 -34.14
C LEU A 154 -14.93 1.98 -32.84
N ASP A 155 -14.21 1.75 -31.73
CA ASP A 155 -14.41 2.49 -30.47
C ASP A 155 -14.02 3.97 -30.61
N GLU A 156 -13.00 4.29 -31.43
CA GLU A 156 -12.60 5.68 -31.72
C GLU A 156 -13.53 6.37 -32.73
N ASP A 157 -14.02 5.66 -33.75
CA ASP A 157 -14.99 6.20 -34.70
C ASP A 157 -15.91 5.10 -35.28
N PRO A 158 -17.16 4.98 -34.79
CA PRO A 158 -18.12 3.97 -35.26
C PRO A 158 -18.60 4.20 -36.70
N SER A 159 -18.31 5.37 -37.28
CA SER A 159 -18.81 5.75 -38.60
C SER A 159 -17.93 5.25 -39.75
N GLN A 160 -16.74 4.72 -39.44
CA GLN A 160 -15.75 4.27 -40.43
C GLN A 160 -16.30 3.21 -41.40
N THR A 161 -15.92 3.37 -42.67
CA THR A 161 -16.33 2.48 -43.76
C THR A 161 -15.42 1.25 -43.86
N LEU A 162 -15.92 0.17 -44.48
CA LEU A 162 -15.13 -1.04 -44.76
C LEU A 162 -13.85 -0.75 -45.56
N SER A 163 -13.90 0.26 -46.44
CA SER A 163 -12.76 0.67 -47.28
C SER A 163 -11.68 1.37 -46.47
N GLU A 164 -12.05 2.22 -45.53
CA GLU A 164 -11.12 2.90 -44.62
C GLU A 164 -10.46 1.89 -43.67
N LEU A 165 -11.27 1.02 -43.06
CA LEU A 165 -10.79 -0.07 -42.20
C LEU A 165 -9.87 -1.03 -42.96
N GLY A 166 -10.21 -1.36 -44.21
CA GLY A 166 -9.39 -2.21 -45.09
C GLY A 166 -8.02 -1.59 -45.41
N LYS A 167 -7.98 -0.28 -45.69
CA LYS A 167 -6.73 0.47 -45.91
C LYS A 167 -5.85 0.52 -44.67
N ILE A 168 -6.43 0.79 -43.50
CA ILE A 168 -5.70 0.89 -42.22
C ILE A 168 -5.12 -0.49 -41.83
N LEU A 169 -5.92 -1.54 -41.96
CA LEU A 169 -5.53 -2.90 -41.58
C LEU A 169 -4.72 -3.64 -42.65
N GLN A 170 -4.56 -3.04 -43.84
CA GLN A 170 -3.94 -3.64 -45.03
C GLN A 170 -4.55 -5.00 -45.40
N VAL A 171 -5.87 -5.09 -45.34
CA VAL A 171 -6.65 -6.29 -45.69
C VAL A 171 -7.82 -5.92 -46.58
N ASP A 172 -8.31 -6.88 -47.35
CA ASP A 172 -9.47 -6.67 -48.21
C ASP A 172 -10.75 -6.43 -47.39
N GLU A 173 -11.68 -5.68 -47.99
CA GLU A 173 -12.95 -5.31 -47.36
C GLU A 173 -13.80 -6.54 -46.96
N SER A 174 -13.65 -7.66 -47.68
CA SER A 174 -14.36 -8.91 -47.37
C SER A 174 -13.84 -9.55 -46.08
N THR A 175 -12.55 -9.47 -45.82
CA THR A 175 -11.91 -9.91 -44.57
C THR A 175 -12.34 -9.04 -43.40
N VAL A 176 -12.45 -7.73 -43.59
CA VAL A 176 -13.01 -6.80 -42.58
C VAL A 176 -14.48 -7.14 -42.30
N SER A 177 -15.30 -7.30 -43.33
CA SER A 177 -16.72 -7.63 -43.20
C SER A 177 -16.96 -8.96 -42.46
N LYS A 178 -16.18 -10.01 -42.77
CA LYS A 178 -16.27 -11.30 -42.07
C LYS A 178 -15.89 -11.18 -40.60
N ARG A 179 -14.88 -10.37 -40.27
CA ARG A 179 -14.49 -10.11 -38.87
C ARG A 179 -15.56 -9.35 -38.11
N LEU A 180 -16.14 -8.30 -38.69
CA LEU A 180 -17.23 -7.52 -38.08
C LEU A 180 -18.48 -8.38 -37.82
N LYS A 181 -18.86 -9.23 -38.77
CA LYS A 181 -19.96 -10.19 -38.56
C LYS A 181 -19.63 -11.22 -37.47
N GLY A 182 -18.38 -11.67 -37.39
CA GLY A 182 -17.90 -12.54 -36.32
C GLY A 182 -17.94 -11.89 -34.94
N LEU A 183 -17.86 -10.55 -34.86
CA LEU A 183 -18.02 -9.75 -33.65
C LEU A 183 -19.48 -9.45 -33.29
N GLY A 184 -20.45 -9.92 -34.08
CA GLY A 184 -21.86 -9.64 -33.85
C GLY A 184 -22.29 -8.22 -34.25
N MET A 185 -21.53 -7.56 -35.12
CA MET A 185 -21.89 -6.26 -35.68
C MET A 185 -22.90 -6.41 -36.81
N ILE A 186 -23.84 -5.48 -36.90
CA ILE A 186 -24.83 -5.37 -37.96
C ILE A 186 -24.71 -4.02 -38.67
N GLN A 187 -25.06 -4.00 -39.95
CA GLN A 187 -25.05 -2.77 -40.73
C GLN A 187 -26.40 -2.07 -40.61
N LYS A 188 -26.40 -0.82 -40.12
CA LYS A 188 -27.59 0.06 -40.08
C LYS A 188 -27.24 1.39 -40.74
N GLN A 189 -28.03 1.78 -41.75
CA GLN A 189 -27.86 3.06 -42.46
C GLN A 189 -26.43 3.32 -42.98
N GLY A 190 -25.69 2.27 -43.35
CA GLY A 190 -24.31 2.38 -43.84
C GLY A 190 -23.22 2.21 -42.78
N HIS A 191 -23.55 2.27 -41.49
CA HIS A 191 -22.61 2.13 -40.37
C HIS A 191 -22.66 0.74 -39.74
N TRP A 192 -21.55 0.31 -39.14
CA TRP A 192 -21.47 -0.93 -38.38
C TRP A 192 -21.74 -0.64 -36.90
N VAL A 193 -22.79 -1.26 -36.37
CA VAL A 193 -23.19 -1.12 -34.98
C VAL A 193 -23.31 -2.50 -34.33
N PRO A 194 -22.96 -2.65 -33.05
CA PRO A 194 -23.20 -3.88 -32.32
C PRO A 194 -24.68 -4.28 -32.41
N TYR A 195 -24.96 -5.58 -32.51
CA TYR A 195 -26.33 -6.06 -32.42
C TYR A 195 -26.87 -5.82 -31.00
N GLU A 196 -27.59 -4.71 -30.82
CA GLU A 196 -28.30 -4.43 -29.58
C GLU A 196 -29.62 -5.22 -29.54
N LEU A 197 -29.74 -6.12 -28.56
CA LEU A 197 -31.02 -6.73 -28.20
C LEU A 197 -31.99 -5.61 -27.79
N LYS A 198 -33.21 -5.62 -28.35
CA LYS A 198 -34.22 -4.62 -27.99
C LYS A 198 -34.51 -4.72 -26.48
N PRO A 199 -34.77 -3.60 -25.78
CA PRO A 199 -35.07 -3.61 -24.34
C PRO A 199 -36.16 -4.63 -23.96
N ARG A 200 -37.24 -4.71 -24.76
CA ARG A 200 -38.31 -5.73 -24.60
C ARG A 200 -37.86 -7.18 -24.71
N ASP A 201 -36.86 -7.47 -25.55
CA ASP A 201 -36.35 -8.83 -25.77
C ASP A 201 -35.33 -9.22 -24.67
N VAL A 202 -34.62 -8.23 -24.11
CA VAL A 202 -33.81 -8.40 -22.90
C VAL A 202 -34.73 -8.63 -21.70
N GLU A 203 -35.78 -7.82 -21.53
CA GLU A 203 -36.79 -7.96 -20.47
C GLU A 203 -37.50 -9.31 -20.52
N ARG A 204 -37.91 -9.77 -21.71
CA ARG A 204 -38.55 -11.08 -21.90
C ARG A 204 -37.62 -12.28 -21.66
N ARG A 205 -36.32 -12.16 -21.95
CA ARG A 205 -35.36 -13.24 -21.74
C ARG A 205 -34.86 -13.33 -20.30
N PHE A 206 -34.92 -12.23 -19.55
CA PHE A 206 -34.20 -12.14 -18.28
C PHE A 206 -35.06 -11.77 -17.07
N GLY A 207 -36.27 -11.22 -17.21
CA GLY A 207 -37.14 -10.96 -16.05
C GLY A 207 -36.75 -9.68 -15.30
N THR A 208 -37.77 -8.86 -15.03
CA THR A 208 -37.68 -7.43 -14.76
C THR A 208 -37.32 -7.08 -13.30
N CYS A 209 -36.60 -5.96 -13.13
CA CYS A 209 -36.14 -5.33 -11.87
C CYS A 209 -34.96 -5.99 -11.14
N GLU A 210 -34.98 -7.28 -10.81
CA GLU A 210 -33.90 -7.90 -10.01
C GLU A 210 -32.55 -7.97 -10.74
N LEU A 211 -32.55 -8.21 -12.04
CA LEU A 211 -31.32 -8.29 -12.83
C LEU A 211 -30.75 -6.94 -13.23
N LEU A 212 -31.60 -5.90 -13.33
CA LEU A 212 -31.12 -4.53 -13.54
C LEU A 212 -30.36 -4.06 -12.30
N LEU A 213 -30.91 -4.29 -11.12
CA LEU A 213 -30.23 -4.01 -9.86
C LEU A 213 -28.98 -4.88 -9.67
N GLN A 214 -28.99 -6.14 -10.12
CA GLN A 214 -27.79 -6.98 -10.14
C GLN A 214 -26.69 -6.40 -11.02
N ARG A 215 -27.00 -6.01 -12.25
CA ARG A 215 -26.03 -5.43 -13.18
C ARG A 215 -25.47 -4.10 -12.66
N GLN A 216 -26.32 -3.26 -12.09
CA GLN A 216 -25.88 -2.00 -11.50
C GLN A 216 -24.95 -2.26 -10.30
N LEU A 217 -25.29 -3.23 -9.45
CA LEU A 217 -24.44 -3.64 -8.34
C LEU A 217 -23.09 -4.22 -8.81
N GLU A 218 -23.11 -5.10 -9.82
CA GLU A 218 -21.88 -5.64 -10.44
C GLU A 218 -21.00 -4.53 -11.00
N GLN A 219 -21.58 -3.57 -11.74
CA GLN A 219 -20.85 -2.44 -12.30
C GLN A 219 -20.21 -1.55 -11.22
N LEU A 220 -20.95 -1.25 -10.14
CA LEU A 220 -20.42 -0.45 -9.03
C LEU A 220 -19.24 -1.14 -8.34
N LEU A 221 -19.29 -2.47 -8.23
CA LEU A 221 -18.20 -3.26 -7.62
C LEU A 221 -17.02 -3.47 -8.57
N ASP A 222 -17.25 -3.49 -9.89
CA ASP A 222 -16.18 -3.48 -10.90
C ASP A 222 -15.43 -2.15 -10.91
N GLU A 223 -16.12 -1.04 -10.65
CA GLU A 223 -15.53 0.30 -10.51
C GLU A 223 -14.78 0.47 -9.18
N ASP A 224 -15.42 0.13 -8.06
CA ASP A 224 -14.80 0.16 -6.74
C ASP A 224 -15.30 -0.98 -5.86
N PRO A 225 -14.49 -2.04 -5.66
CA PRO A 225 -14.90 -3.19 -4.88
C PRO A 225 -14.84 -2.92 -3.36
N SER A 226 -14.33 -1.77 -2.91
CA SER A 226 -14.20 -1.43 -1.48
C SER A 226 -15.43 -0.76 -0.86
N GLN A 227 -16.49 -0.55 -1.64
CA GLN A 227 -17.72 0.11 -1.19
C GLN A 227 -18.43 -0.62 -0.05
N THR A 228 -18.99 0.17 0.86
CA THR A 228 -19.79 -0.33 1.98
C THR A 228 -21.23 -0.63 1.57
N LEU A 229 -21.94 -1.48 2.34
CA LEU A 229 -23.36 -1.77 2.11
C LEU A 229 -24.22 -0.50 2.13
N SER A 230 -23.87 0.47 2.98
CA SER A 230 -24.58 1.74 3.12
C SER A 230 -24.42 2.64 1.88
N GLU A 231 -23.20 2.74 1.37
CA GLU A 231 -22.91 3.49 0.14
C GLU A 231 -23.62 2.88 -1.07
N LEU A 232 -23.53 1.55 -1.21
CA LEU A 232 -24.24 0.81 -2.25
C LEU A 232 -25.76 1.02 -2.17
N GLY A 233 -26.33 0.96 -0.96
CA GLY A 233 -27.76 1.20 -0.73
C GLY A 233 -28.18 2.61 -1.12
N LYS A 234 -27.37 3.63 -0.80
CA LYS A 234 -27.63 5.03 -1.19
C LYS A 234 -27.58 5.24 -2.70
N ILE A 235 -26.58 4.66 -3.38
CA ILE A 235 -26.42 4.79 -4.84
C ILE A 235 -27.58 4.09 -5.56
N LEU A 236 -27.90 2.87 -5.13
CA LEU A 236 -28.97 2.06 -5.73
C LEU A 236 -30.37 2.43 -5.23
N GLN A 237 -30.48 3.38 -4.29
CA GLN A 237 -31.73 3.79 -3.63
C GLN A 237 -32.53 2.61 -3.03
N VAL A 238 -31.81 1.64 -2.45
CA VAL A 238 -32.39 0.48 -1.79
C VAL A 238 -31.84 0.34 -0.37
N ASP A 239 -32.56 -0.41 0.46
CA ASP A 239 -32.11 -0.70 1.80
C ASP A 239 -30.87 -1.62 1.81
N GLU A 240 -30.04 -1.48 2.84
CA GLU A 240 -28.81 -2.27 2.99
C GLU A 240 -29.08 -3.78 3.06
N SER A 241 -30.27 -4.19 3.53
CA SER A 241 -30.64 -5.60 3.62
C SER A 241 -30.88 -6.22 2.24
N THR A 242 -31.44 -5.45 1.30
CA THR A 242 -31.63 -5.83 -0.11
C THR A 242 -30.29 -5.96 -0.81
N VAL A 243 -29.36 -5.03 -0.59
CA VAL A 243 -27.98 -5.15 -1.11
C VAL A 243 -27.29 -6.38 -0.54
N SER A 244 -27.39 -6.61 0.77
CA SER A 244 -26.78 -7.78 1.43
C SER A 244 -27.32 -9.10 0.89
N LYS A 245 -28.65 -9.24 0.75
CA LYS A 245 -29.29 -10.42 0.16
C LYS A 245 -28.81 -10.63 -1.28
N ARG A 246 -28.66 -9.54 -2.04
CA ARG A 246 -28.23 -9.63 -3.44
C ARG A 246 -26.78 -10.05 -3.58
N LEU A 247 -25.87 -9.47 -2.81
CA LEU A 247 -24.46 -9.88 -2.75
C LEU A 247 -24.32 -11.36 -2.39
N LYS A 248 -25.12 -11.85 -1.42
CA LYS A 248 -25.17 -13.27 -1.09
C LYS A 248 -25.68 -14.13 -2.25
N GLY A 249 -26.73 -13.69 -2.96
CA GLY A 249 -27.24 -14.37 -4.15
C GLY A 249 -26.23 -14.44 -5.30
N LEU A 250 -25.33 -13.45 -5.39
CA LEU A 250 -24.21 -13.42 -6.33
C LEU A 250 -23.01 -14.27 -5.89
N GLY A 251 -23.00 -14.76 -4.65
CA GLY A 251 -21.85 -15.45 -4.06
C GLY A 251 -20.72 -14.52 -3.59
N MET A 252 -20.93 -13.19 -3.63
CA MET A 252 -19.92 -12.21 -3.23
C MET A 252 -19.57 -12.37 -1.75
N ILE A 253 -18.28 -12.34 -1.45
CA ILE A 253 -17.75 -12.36 -0.08
C ILE A 253 -16.97 -11.08 0.18
N GLN A 254 -17.08 -10.55 1.40
CA GLN A 254 -16.33 -9.39 1.84
C GLN A 254 -14.99 -9.85 2.43
N LYS A 255 -13.88 -9.44 1.83
CA LYS A 255 -12.55 -9.63 2.41
C LYS A 255 -12.19 -8.45 3.29
N GLN A 256 -11.51 -8.74 4.39
CA GLN A 256 -11.00 -7.70 5.28
C GLN A 256 -9.90 -6.88 4.61
N GLY A 257 -9.75 -5.64 5.08
CA GLY A 257 -8.64 -4.78 4.69
C GLY A 257 -7.32 -5.39 5.15
N HIS A 258 -6.21 -4.97 4.54
CA HIS A 258 -4.90 -5.49 4.88
C HIS A 258 -3.81 -4.42 4.79
N TRP A 259 -2.75 -4.58 5.58
CA TRP A 259 -1.59 -3.71 5.60
C TRP A 259 -0.63 -4.06 4.47
N VAL A 260 -0.11 -3.03 3.79
CA VAL A 260 0.86 -3.19 2.69
C VAL A 260 2.04 -2.23 2.90
N PRO A 261 3.30 -2.66 2.69
CA PRO A 261 4.48 -1.82 2.91
C PRO A 261 4.59 -0.55 2.07
N TYR A 262 3.98 -0.54 0.89
CA TYR A 262 3.94 0.65 0.03
C TYR A 262 2.90 0.49 -1.07
N GLU A 263 2.42 1.63 -1.56
CA GLU A 263 1.63 1.68 -2.77
C GLU A 263 2.57 1.59 -3.99
N LEU A 264 2.42 0.53 -4.78
CA LEU A 264 3.17 0.37 -6.02
C LEU A 264 2.74 1.41 -7.05
N LYS A 265 3.70 2.11 -7.66
CA LYS A 265 3.42 2.97 -8.81
C LYS A 265 3.08 2.10 -10.02
N PRO A 266 2.28 2.60 -11.00
CA PRO A 266 1.91 1.83 -12.19
C PRO A 266 3.10 1.18 -12.93
N ARG A 267 4.23 1.89 -13.03
CA ARG A 267 5.47 1.37 -13.63
C ARG A 267 6.05 0.17 -12.87
N ASP A 268 5.99 0.19 -11.55
CA ASP A 268 6.50 -0.90 -10.70
C ASP A 268 5.57 -2.11 -10.75
N VAL A 269 4.25 -1.88 -10.84
CA VAL A 269 3.26 -2.94 -11.11
C VAL A 269 3.58 -3.63 -12.44
N GLU A 270 3.77 -2.88 -13.51
CA GLU A 270 4.07 -3.43 -14.84
C GLU A 270 5.39 -4.22 -14.85
N ARG A 271 6.45 -3.68 -14.23
CA ARG A 271 7.74 -4.38 -14.07
C ARG A 271 7.61 -5.68 -13.31
N ARG A 272 6.88 -5.68 -12.18
CA ARG A 272 6.64 -6.89 -11.38
C ARG A 272 5.83 -7.90 -12.18
N PHE A 273 4.77 -7.48 -12.84
CA PHE A 273 3.95 -8.34 -13.69
C PHE A 273 4.76 -8.99 -14.81
N GLY A 274 5.52 -8.19 -15.58
CA GLY A 274 6.36 -8.68 -16.66
C GLY A 274 7.43 -9.67 -16.18
N THR A 275 8.07 -9.40 -15.04
CA THR A 275 9.06 -10.30 -14.45
C THR A 275 8.43 -11.62 -14.03
N CYS A 276 7.29 -11.58 -13.33
CA CYS A 276 6.55 -12.76 -12.92
C CYS A 276 6.07 -13.59 -14.11
N GLU A 277 5.56 -12.94 -15.17
CA GLU A 277 5.15 -13.62 -16.40
C GLU A 277 6.31 -14.39 -17.03
N LEU A 278 7.49 -13.75 -17.12
CA LEU A 278 8.69 -14.32 -17.74
C LEU A 278 9.22 -15.52 -16.93
N LEU A 279 9.26 -15.39 -15.59
CA LEU A 279 9.64 -16.48 -14.68
C LEU A 279 8.66 -17.65 -14.75
N LEU A 280 7.35 -17.38 -14.80
CA LEU A 280 6.34 -18.44 -14.89
C LEU A 280 6.40 -19.18 -16.24
N GLN A 281 6.59 -18.46 -17.34
CA GLN A 281 6.79 -19.08 -18.66
C GLN A 281 8.03 -19.98 -18.67
N ARG A 282 9.13 -19.54 -18.04
CA ARG A 282 10.34 -20.34 -17.88
C ARG A 282 10.07 -21.61 -17.07
N GLN A 283 9.35 -21.49 -15.96
CA GLN A 283 8.98 -22.62 -15.09
C GLN A 283 8.14 -23.67 -15.83
N LYS A 284 7.16 -23.23 -16.63
CA LYS A 284 6.30 -24.13 -17.41
C LYS A 284 7.05 -24.89 -18.50
N ARG A 285 8.07 -24.27 -19.13
CA ARG A 285 8.88 -24.92 -20.17
C ARG A 285 9.88 -25.90 -19.59
N LYS A 286 10.61 -25.49 -18.56
CA LYS A 286 11.58 -26.32 -17.86
C LYS A 286 11.62 -25.88 -16.41
N GLY A 287 11.07 -26.71 -15.54
CA GLY A 287 11.05 -26.44 -14.11
C GLY A 287 12.46 -26.10 -13.63
N PHE A 288 12.63 -24.92 -13.03
CA PHE A 288 13.94 -24.41 -12.61
C PHE A 288 14.01 -24.09 -11.13
N LEU A 289 12.88 -24.19 -10.40
CA LEU A 289 12.83 -24.01 -8.95
C LEU A 289 13.86 -24.88 -8.21
N HIS A 290 14.09 -26.11 -8.67
CA HIS A 290 15.10 -27.02 -8.11
C HIS A 290 16.57 -26.55 -8.27
N ARG A 291 16.80 -25.45 -9.01
CA ARG A 291 18.12 -24.83 -9.24
C ARG A 291 18.21 -23.44 -8.63
N ILE A 292 17.13 -22.93 -8.02
CA ILE A 292 17.14 -21.61 -7.41
C ILE A 292 17.84 -21.73 -6.05
N VAL A 293 18.81 -20.86 -5.84
CA VAL A 293 19.34 -20.55 -4.51
C VAL A 293 18.94 -19.11 -4.23
N THR A 294 18.11 -18.91 -3.20
CA THR A 294 17.73 -17.58 -2.73
C THR A 294 18.63 -17.18 -1.56
N GLY A 295 19.09 -15.95 -1.54
CA GLY A 295 19.68 -15.33 -0.37
C GLY A 295 18.96 -14.01 -0.10
N ASP A 296 18.64 -13.76 1.16
CA ASP A 296 18.15 -12.47 1.62
C ASP A 296 18.93 -12.08 2.89
N GLU A 297 19.21 -10.80 3.03
CA GLU A 297 19.95 -10.27 4.16
C GLU A 297 18.97 -9.85 5.25
N LYS A 298 18.83 -10.73 6.26
CA LYS A 298 18.03 -10.44 7.44
C LYS A 298 18.96 -10.08 8.60
N TRP A 299 18.80 -8.88 9.17
CA TRP A 299 19.53 -8.50 10.37
C TRP A 299 19.16 -9.44 11.55
N ILE A 300 20.18 -10.11 12.10
CA ILE A 300 20.10 -10.90 13.33
C ILE A 300 20.76 -10.08 14.43
N HIS A 301 19.94 -9.50 15.31
CA HIS A 301 20.42 -8.79 16.49
C HIS A 301 20.69 -9.80 17.62
N TYR A 302 21.79 -9.63 18.35
CA TYR A 302 22.11 -10.47 19.51
C TYR A 302 20.99 -10.38 20.56
N PRO A 303 20.52 -11.51 21.14
CA PRO A 303 19.59 -11.47 22.24
C PRO A 303 20.27 -10.85 23.46
N TRP A 304 19.88 -9.62 23.80
CA TRP A 304 20.13 -9.08 25.13
C TRP A 304 19.09 -9.70 26.05
N LEU A 305 19.57 -10.50 27.03
CA LEU A 305 18.83 -11.15 28.11
C LEU A 305 17.37 -10.71 28.22
N GLU A 306 16.46 -11.59 27.78
CA GLU A 306 15.07 -11.56 28.22
C GLU A 306 15.08 -11.44 29.75
N ALA A 307 14.53 -10.35 30.27
CA ALA A 307 14.21 -10.27 31.68
C ALA A 307 13.21 -11.40 31.97
N SER A 308 13.71 -12.46 32.61
CA SER A 308 12.91 -13.60 33.05
C SER A 308 11.78 -13.11 33.95
N SER A 309 10.57 -13.04 33.42
CA SER A 309 9.38 -12.99 34.26
C SER A 309 9.09 -14.41 34.71
N LEU A 310 9.54 -14.72 35.93
CA LEU A 310 9.20 -15.92 36.69
C LEU A 310 7.67 -16.06 36.77
N TYR A 311 7.09 -16.95 35.97
CA TYR A 311 5.82 -17.57 36.33
C TYR A 311 6.14 -18.82 37.15
N LEU A 312 5.90 -18.72 38.45
CA LEU A 312 5.75 -19.86 39.36
C LEU A 312 4.66 -20.78 38.78
N VAL A 313 5.07 -21.87 38.13
CA VAL A 313 4.18 -22.99 37.84
C VAL A 313 3.89 -23.67 39.18
N GLY A 314 2.63 -23.54 39.61
CA GLY A 314 2.11 -24.25 40.76
C GLY A 314 2.31 -25.75 40.62
N SER A 315 2.89 -26.33 41.67
CA SER A 315 3.07 -27.75 41.91
C SER A 315 1.81 -28.56 41.60
N ALA A 316 1.90 -29.44 40.60
CA ALA A 316 1.07 -30.63 40.50
C ALA A 316 2.01 -31.84 40.57
N GLU A 317 2.14 -32.40 41.77
CA GLU A 317 2.73 -33.72 41.99
C GLU A 317 1.87 -34.78 41.29
N CYS A 318 2.41 -35.38 40.23
CA CYS A 318 1.96 -36.69 39.77
C CYS A 318 3.02 -37.72 40.17
N ASN A 319 2.79 -38.35 41.31
CA ASN A 319 3.43 -39.61 41.67
C ASN A 319 2.95 -40.71 40.72
N LEU A 320 3.89 -41.35 40.03
CA LEU A 320 3.72 -42.68 39.44
C LEU A 320 4.95 -43.51 39.82
N LEU A 321 4.74 -44.36 40.84
CA LEU A 321 5.21 -45.74 40.83
C LEU A 321 4.01 -46.62 40.49
#